data_AF-A0A235HV79-F1
#
_entry.id   AF-A0A235HV79-F1
#
_cell.length_a   1.000
_cell.length_b   1.000
_cell.length_c   1.000
_cell.angle_alpha   90.00
_cell.angle_beta   90.00
_cell.angle_gamma   90.00
#
_symmetry.space_group_name_H-M   'P 1'
#
loop_
_entity.id
_entity.type
_entity.pdbx_description
1 polymer ?
#
loop_
_entity_poly.entity_id
_entity_poly.type
_entity_poly.pdbx_seq_one_letter_code
_entity_poly.pdbx_strand_id
1 'polypeptide(L)' 'MERLNEEAIKESQQGQWKEALQRLQQALAITREHGDRSWEAVTFNNIGRIYQGERKYPEALW' A
#
# COMPACT_ATOMS: atom_id res chain seq x y z
N MET A 1 1.64 11.62 -4.58
CA MET A 1 2.05 10.23 -4.23
C MET A 1 1.97 10.00 -2.73
N GLU A 2 2.38 10.97 -1.92
CA GLU A 2 2.10 11.06 -0.48
C GLU A 2 0.64 10.74 -0.12
N ARG A 3 -0.31 11.49 -0.67
CA ARG A 3 -1.75 11.27 -0.42
C ARG A 3 -2.25 9.85 -0.73
N LEU A 4 -1.83 9.26 -1.85
CA LEU A 4 -2.23 7.89 -2.23
C LEU A 4 -1.66 6.86 -1.25
N ASN A 5 -0.44 7.08 -0.76
CA ASN A 5 0.20 6.25 0.25
C ASN A 5 -0.51 6.37 1.61
N GLU A 6 -0.88 7.57 2.04
CA GLU A 6 -1.61 7.81 3.29
C GLU A 6 -3.00 7.18 3.28
N GLU A 7 -3.74 7.36 2.19
CA GLU A 7 -5.07 6.75 2.02
C GLU A 7 -4.99 5.22 2.03
N ALA A 8 -4.01 4.63 1.34
CA ALA A 8 -3.81 3.19 1.33
C ALA A 8 -3.49 2.62 2.72
N ILE A 9 -2.67 3.31 3.52
CA ILE A 9 -2.38 2.89 4.90
C ILE A 9 -3.67 2.90 5.72
N LYS A 10 -4.48 3.95 5.61
CA LYS A 10 -5.74 4.09 6.34
C LYS A 10 -6.77 3.02 5.95
N GLU A 11 -6.85 2.67 4.67
CA GLU A 11 -7.74 1.62 4.17
C GLU A 11 -7.30 0.23 4.59
N SER A 12 -5.99 -0.01 4.60
CA SER A 12 -5.42 -1.26 5.10
C SER A 12 -5.79 -1.52 6.56
N GLN A 13 -5.77 -0.49 7.41
CA GLN A 13 -6.18 -0.60 8.82
C GLN A 13 -7.67 -0.95 9.00
N GLN A 14 -8.51 -0.67 7.99
CA GLN A 14 -9.94 -0.97 7.99
C GLN A 14 -10.24 -2.36 7.38
N GLY A 15 -9.21 -3.13 7.02
CA GLY A 15 -9.36 -4.43 6.35
C GLY A 15 -9.67 -4.32 4.86
N GLN A 16 -9.63 -3.10 4.29
CA GLN A 16 -9.83 -2.84 2.85
C GLN A 16 -8.51 -3.01 2.09
N TRP A 17 -7.95 -4.22 2.16
CA TRP A 17 -6.63 -4.53 1.61
C TRP A 17 -6.58 -4.37 0.08
N LYS A 18 -7.68 -4.69 -0.62
CA LYS A 18 -7.74 -4.62 -2.09
C LYS A 18 -7.73 -3.17 -2.58
N GLU A 19 -8.51 -2.31 -1.95
CA GLU A 19 -8.62 -0.88 -2.24
C GLU A 19 -7.29 -0.17 -1.95
N ALA A 20 -6.66 -0.51 -0.82
CA ALA A 20 -5.36 -0.02 -0.45
C ALA A 20 -4.27 -0.42 -1.47
N LEU A 21 -4.27 -1.69 -1.92
CA LEU A 21 -3.32 -2.16 -2.94
C LEU A 21 -3.54 -1.48 -4.29
N GLN A 22 -4.78 -1.24 -4.71
CA GLN A 22 -5.07 -0.52 -5.95
C GLN A 22 -4.50 0.91 -5.93
N ARG A 23 -4.65 1.62 -4.81
CA ARG A 23 -4.07 2.97 -4.64
C ARG A 23 -2.55 2.96 -4.67
N LEU A 24 -1.90 1.99 -4.02
CA LEU A 24 -0.45 1.85 -4.08
C LEU A 24 0.05 1.49 -5.47
N GLN A 25 -0.70 0.70 -6.25
CA GLN A 25 -0.34 0.42 -7.64
C GLN A 25 -0.46 1.66 -8.53
N GLN A 26 -1.47 2.50 -8.32
CA GLN A 26 -1.58 3.79 -9.02
C GLN A 26 -0.43 4.73 -8.64
N ALA A 27 -0.09 4.82 -7.35
CA ALA A 27 1.08 5.57 -6.91
C ALA A 27 2.35 5.05 -7.58
N LEU A 28 2.54 3.73 -7.64
CA LEU A 28 3.71 3.11 -8.27
C LEU A 28 3.82 3.47 -9.77
N ALA A 29 2.72 3.42 -10.51
CA ALA A 29 2.70 3.80 -11.93
C ALA A 29 3.18 5.26 -12.11
N ILE A 30 2.68 6.18 -11.29
CA ILE A 30 3.07 7.59 -11.33
C ILE A 30 4.55 7.76 -10.94
N THR A 31 5.04 7.06 -9.89
CA THR A 31 6.47 7.12 -9.49
C THR A 31 7.41 6.71 -10.60
N ARG A 32 7.05 5.63 -11.32
CA ARG A 32 7.86 5.10 -12.42
C ARG A 32 7.86 6.01 -13.62
N GLU A 33 6.71 6.58 -13.96
CA GLU A 33 6.60 7.56 -15.05
C GLU A 33 7.45 8.80 -14.78
N HIS A 34 7.50 9.25 -13.52
CA HIS A 34 8.28 10.42 -13.12
C HIS A 34 9.75 10.11 -12.79
N GLY A 35 10.15 8.83 -12.80
CA GLY A 35 11.50 8.40 -12.41
C GLY A 35 11.82 8.63 -10.92
N ASP A 36 10.79 8.80 -10.08
CA ASP A 36 10.95 9.10 -8.66
C ASP A 36 11.18 7.83 -7.84
N ARG A 37 12.46 7.44 -7.77
CA ARG A 37 12.89 6.23 -7.05
C ARG A 37 12.62 6.28 -5.54
N SER A 38 12.60 7.49 -4.96
CA SER A 38 12.33 7.66 -3.53
C SER A 38 10.89 7.29 -3.21
N TRP A 39 9.94 7.83 -3.98
CA TRP A 39 8.55 7.47 -3.81
C TRP A 39 8.24 6.04 -4.24
N GLU A 40 8.96 5.49 -5.23
CA GLU A 40 8.84 4.08 -5.61
C GLU A 40 9.16 3.17 -4.40
N ALA A 41 10.27 3.43 -3.70
CA ALA A 41 10.66 2.67 -2.51
C ALA A 41 9.64 2.79 -1.36
N VAL A 42 9.10 3.99 -1.11
CA VAL A 42 8.05 4.21 -0.11
C VAL A 42 6.80 3.38 -0.45
N THR A 43 6.41 3.39 -1.71
CA THR A 43 5.21 2.69 -2.20
C THR A 43 5.39 1.17 -2.05
N PHE A 44 6.56 0.63 -2.38
CA PHE A 44 6.88 -0.79 -2.15
C PHE A 44 6.86 -1.19 -0.68
N ASN A 45 7.43 -0.36 0.21
CA ASN A 45 7.37 -0.61 1.64
C ASN A 45 5.93 -0.68 2.16
N ASN A 46 5.05 0.18 1.66
CA ASN A 46 3.64 0.18 2.05
C ASN A 46 2.91 -1.08 1.55
N ILE A 47 3.17 -1.53 0.32
CA ILE A 47 2.63 -2.79 -0.21
C ILE A 47 3.07 -3.98 0.67
N GLY A 48 4.35 -4.01 1.05
CA GLY A 48 4.88 -5.04 1.95
C GLY A 48 4.20 -5.05 3.32
N ARG A 49 3.97 -3.88 3.92
CA ARG A 49 3.23 -3.74 5.19
C ARG A 49 1.80 -4.26 5.09
N ILE A 50 1.12 -3.97 3.98
CA ILE A 50 -0.23 -4.46 3.73
C ILE A 50 -0.26 -5.99 3.65
N TYR A 51 0.61 -6.61 2.87
CA TYR A 51 0.68 -8.07 2.81
C TYR A 51 1.06 -8.71 4.14
N GLN A 52 1.92 -8.08 4.93
CA GLN A 52 2.21 -8.54 6.30
C GLN A 52 0.99 -8.42 7.22
N GLY A 53 0.20 -7.36 7.09
CA GLY A 53 -1.08 -7.20 7.78
C GLY A 53 -2.08 -8.27 7.36
N GLU A 54 -2.32 -8.39 6.06
CA GLU A 54 -3.24 -9.37 5.46
C GLU A 54 -2.90 -10.80 5.86
N ARG A 55 -1.63 -11.17 6.09
CA ARG A 55 -1.27 -12.51 6.60
C ARG A 55 -1.47 -12.69 8.10
N LYS A 56 -1.47 -11.61 8.89
CA LYS A 56 -1.70 -11.65 10.34
C LYS A 56 -3.18 -11.65 10.71
N TYR A 57 -4.04 -11.03 9.91
CA TYR A 57 -5.49 -11.04 10.14
C TYR A 57 -6.18 -12.41 9.97
N PRO A 58 -5.79 -13.33 9.07
CA PRO A 58 -6.37 -14.66 9.03
C PRO A 58 -6.02 -15.49 10.27
N GLU A 59 -4.92 -15.18 10.96
CA GLU A 59 -4.58 -15.77 12.27
C GLU A 59 -5.37 -15.13 13.43
N ALA A 60 -5.87 -13.91 13.28
CA ALA A 60 -6.66 -13.21 14.31
C ALA A 60 -8.16 -13.56 14.28
N LEU A 61 -8.60 -14.42 13.37
CA LEU A 61 -10.00 -14.81 13.15
C LEU A 61 -10.37 -16.18 13.77
N TRP A 62 -9.54 -16.72 14.66
CA TRP A 62 -9.77 -17.97 15.38
C TRP A 62 -9.73 -17.80 16.90
#